data_AF-A0A139X3P4-F1
#
_entry.id   AF-A0A139X3P4-F1
#
_cell.length_a   1.000
_cell.length_b   1.000
_cell.length_c   1.000
_cell.angle_alpha   90.00
_cell.angle_beta   90.00
_cell.angle_gamma   90.00
#
_symmetry.space_group_name_H-M   'P 1'
#
loop_
_entity.id
_entity.type
_entity.pdbx_description
1 polymer ?
#
loop_
_entity_poly.entity_id
_entity_poly.type
_entity_poly.pdbx_seq_one_letter_code
_entity_poly.pdbx_strand_id
1 'polypeptide(L)'
;MIIFNFIIATAISYALNSAAAIGFSTQNPSRLSVKEESKNLTAQATPATPNINCGPGKPRDKHLWPFACDSIWNVPIGSNANYVDAYIGSNGAGVDTDWYIPTKNTDQLQHVHMVGAWGKGRCIGTKPQEQAQWHPKAGEQLHIPHELIIPDARENFTPNNSSAFLKPDGKTLVSFNVTTRCEKGGPLYGYWFGEQDIYGDGIDGGHGGSGMSSIGGSIRQGELVDNNPIRHALKLVIWGKWLHYNSSSPTPGRRWPARVADAYASNQYKGSNPALVMGSLLAVPPHVSAESLGLTTKAGKKIFQAMQDYGAYIVDDSGWDFNYICLERAAEEEYEKVTGRHFNDDKHLQDDLTKIIGALKVVDNNGPKNIGGGGTPRQPLAPPIEN
;
A
#
# COMPACT_ATOMS: atom_id res chain seq x y z
N MET A 1 14.30 31.26 53.83
CA MET A 1 15.59 31.02 54.49
C MET A 1 15.75 29.51 54.64
N ILE A 2 16.59 28.93 53.79
CA ILE A 2 17.36 27.68 53.93
C ILE A 2 16.57 26.37 54.17
N ILE A 3 16.18 25.70 53.08
CA ILE A 3 16.69 24.41 52.52
C ILE A 3 16.05 23.15 53.16
N PHE A 4 15.13 22.53 52.40
CA PHE A 4 14.72 21.13 52.52
C PHE A 4 15.42 20.32 51.42
N ASN A 5 15.95 19.14 51.77
CA ASN A 5 16.67 18.25 50.88
C ASN A 5 15.84 16.99 50.54
N PHE A 6 15.85 16.69 49.24
CA PHE A 6 15.33 15.57 48.43
C PHE A 6 14.55 14.40 49.08
N ILE A 7 13.33 14.22 48.57
CA ILE A 7 12.51 13.02 48.63
C ILE A 7 12.84 12.10 47.45
N ILE A 8 12.88 10.80 47.76
CA ILE A 8 13.05 9.62 46.91
C ILE A 8 12.07 9.64 45.73
N ALA A 9 12.60 9.62 44.50
CA ALA A 9 11.84 9.29 43.30
C ALA A 9 12.05 7.82 42.95
N THR A 10 11.03 6.99 43.22
CA THR A 10 10.91 5.64 42.70
C THR A 10 10.55 5.70 41.22
N ALA A 11 11.46 5.21 40.37
CA ALA A 11 11.20 4.95 38.96
C ALA A 11 10.18 3.81 38.82
N ILE A 12 9.06 4.07 38.14
CA ILE A 12 8.15 3.04 37.66
C ILE A 12 8.42 2.88 36.16
N SER A 13 9.21 1.87 35.82
CA SER A 13 9.36 1.36 34.46
C SER A 13 8.12 0.55 34.09
N TYR A 14 7.39 0.95 33.04
CA TYR A 14 6.47 0.06 32.35
C TYR A 14 7.17 -0.50 31.10
N ALA A 15 7.79 -1.67 31.28
CA ALA A 15 8.14 -2.56 30.19
C ALA A 15 7.10 -3.68 30.17
N LEU A 16 6.24 -3.72 29.15
CA LEU A 16 5.42 -4.88 28.84
C LEU A 16 6.02 -5.56 27.61
N ASN A 17 6.88 -6.53 27.89
CA ASN A 17 7.25 -7.57 26.95
C ASN A 17 6.03 -8.46 26.70
N SER A 18 5.67 -8.66 25.43
CA SER A 18 4.79 -9.74 25.00
C SER A 18 5.44 -10.42 23.80
N ALA A 19 6.38 -11.32 24.07
CA ALA A 19 6.81 -12.30 23.10
C ALA A 19 5.70 -13.37 23.00
N ALA A 20 4.80 -13.22 22.03
CA ALA A 20 3.91 -14.32 21.66
C ALA A 20 4.70 -15.30 20.78
N ALA A 21 5.27 -16.33 21.41
CA ALA A 21 5.76 -17.49 20.71
C ALA A 21 4.57 -18.25 20.11
N ILE A 22 4.50 -18.34 18.79
CA ILE A 22 3.51 -19.14 18.08
C ILE A 22 3.91 -20.62 18.21
N GLY A 23 3.32 -21.32 19.17
CA GLY A 23 3.33 -22.77 19.24
C GLY A 23 2.17 -23.33 18.43
N PHE A 24 2.44 -23.97 17.29
CA PHE A 24 1.44 -24.79 16.60
C PHE A 24 1.31 -26.13 17.33
N SER A 25 0.16 -26.34 17.97
CA SER A 25 -0.21 -27.62 18.56
C SER A 25 -0.53 -28.63 17.45
N THR A 26 0.15 -29.78 17.52
CA THR A 26 -0.07 -30.95 16.68
C THR A 26 -1.15 -31.83 17.32
N GLN A 27 -2.21 -32.17 16.59
CA GLN A 27 -2.95 -33.45 16.67
C GLN A 27 -4.22 -33.42 15.80
N ASN A 28 -4.16 -33.98 14.58
CA ASN A 28 -4.86 -35.22 14.18
C ASN A 28 -4.79 -35.45 12.66
N PRO A 29 -4.30 -36.61 12.19
CA PRO A 29 -4.19 -36.90 10.76
C PRO A 29 -5.45 -37.65 10.29
N SER A 30 -6.31 -36.99 9.52
CA SER A 30 -7.33 -37.70 8.72
C SER A 30 -6.79 -37.87 7.30
N ARG A 31 -6.42 -39.11 6.97
CA ARG A 31 -5.97 -39.53 5.64
C ARG A 31 -7.09 -39.28 4.62
N LEU A 32 -6.84 -38.41 3.64
CA LEU A 32 -7.56 -38.37 2.37
C LEU A 32 -6.64 -38.91 1.28
N SER A 33 -6.91 -40.16 0.87
CA SER A 33 -6.28 -40.80 -0.28
C SER A 33 -6.92 -40.26 -1.54
N VAL A 34 -6.17 -39.51 -2.35
CA VAL A 34 -6.58 -39.15 -3.72
C VAL A 34 -5.84 -40.08 -4.67
N LYS A 35 -6.61 -40.88 -5.42
CA LYS A 35 -6.12 -41.70 -6.53
C LYS A 35 -5.72 -40.79 -7.68
N GLU A 36 -4.52 -41.02 -8.21
CA GLU A 36 -3.93 -40.32 -9.33
C GLU A 36 -4.57 -40.81 -10.64
N GLU A 37 -5.33 -39.95 -11.31
CA GLU A 37 -5.76 -40.16 -12.70
C GLU A 37 -5.03 -39.15 -13.60
N SER A 38 -4.08 -39.67 -14.36
CA SER A 38 -3.25 -38.93 -15.32
C SER A 38 -4.09 -38.42 -16.50
N LYS A 39 -4.18 -37.10 -16.66
CA LYS A 39 -4.49 -36.48 -17.95
C LYS A 39 -3.45 -35.42 -18.28
N ASN A 40 -2.63 -35.72 -19.28
CA ASN A 40 -1.74 -34.79 -19.96
C ASN A 40 -2.55 -33.61 -20.51
N LEU A 41 -2.40 -32.44 -19.90
CA LEU A 41 -2.80 -31.17 -20.48
C LEU A 41 -1.54 -30.46 -20.98
N THR A 42 -1.25 -30.63 -22.26
CA THR A 42 -0.35 -29.75 -23.00
C THR A 42 -0.92 -28.34 -22.95
N ALA A 43 -0.29 -27.46 -22.16
CA ALA A 43 -0.59 -26.04 -22.13
C ALA A 43 -0.17 -25.40 -23.47
N GLN A 44 -1.16 -25.20 -24.34
CA GLN A 44 -1.00 -24.44 -25.57
C GLN A 44 -1.14 -22.96 -25.20
N ALA A 45 -0.07 -22.19 -25.37
CA ALA A 45 -0.06 -20.76 -25.10
C ALA A 45 -1.11 -20.06 -25.97
N THR A 46 -2.16 -19.55 -25.33
CA THR A 46 -3.16 -18.69 -25.98
C THR A 46 -2.50 -17.35 -26.35
N PRO A 47 -2.67 -16.85 -27.58
CA PRO A 47 -2.22 -15.51 -27.95
C PRO A 47 -2.97 -14.47 -27.11
N ALA A 48 -2.26 -13.46 -26.61
CA ALA A 48 -2.86 -12.34 -25.89
C ALA A 48 -3.89 -11.62 -26.78
N THR A 49 -5.14 -11.60 -26.33
CA THR A 49 -6.25 -10.87 -26.95
C THR A 49 -5.94 -9.36 -26.93
N PRO A 50 -6.26 -8.58 -27.98
CA PRO A 50 -6.08 -7.12 -27.96
C PRO A 50 -6.91 -6.47 -26.84
N ASN A 51 -6.35 -5.44 -26.20
CA ASN A 51 -6.98 -4.59 -25.17
C ASN A 51 -8.30 -3.95 -25.65
N ILE A 52 -9.45 -4.59 -25.45
CA ILE A 52 -10.77 -4.03 -25.82
C ILE A 52 -11.31 -3.06 -24.74
N ASN A 53 -10.72 -3.03 -23.54
CA ASN A 53 -11.23 -2.25 -22.38
C ASN A 53 -10.36 -1.04 -21.98
N CYS A 54 -9.43 -0.58 -22.81
CA CYS A 54 -8.64 0.62 -22.50
C CYS A 54 -9.30 1.90 -23.01
N GLY A 55 -9.05 3.02 -22.33
CA GLY A 55 -9.49 4.32 -22.80
C GLY A 55 -8.64 4.87 -23.95
N PRO A 56 -9.11 5.93 -24.62
CA PRO A 56 -8.35 6.60 -25.66
C PRO A 56 -7.20 7.42 -25.06
N GLY A 57 -6.13 7.64 -25.83
CA GLY A 57 -5.05 8.53 -25.44
C GLY A 57 -3.68 8.04 -25.89
N LYS A 58 -2.64 8.79 -25.53
CA LYS A 58 -1.26 8.33 -25.69
C LYS A 58 -1.03 7.11 -24.80
N PRO A 59 -0.34 6.07 -25.29
CA PRO A 59 0.01 4.94 -24.47
C PRO A 59 0.80 5.34 -23.22
N ARG A 60 0.65 4.55 -22.17
CA ARG A 60 1.27 4.76 -20.87
C ARG A 60 2.64 4.11 -20.80
N ASP A 61 3.47 4.70 -19.96
CA ASP A 61 4.70 4.08 -19.47
C ASP A 61 4.37 3.22 -18.23
N LYS A 62 4.65 1.91 -18.26
CA LYS A 62 4.43 1.01 -17.11
C LYS A 62 5.18 1.41 -15.85
N HIS A 63 6.30 2.11 -15.96
CA HIS A 63 7.10 2.55 -14.81
C HIS A 63 6.43 3.71 -14.06
N LEU A 64 5.62 4.51 -14.76
CA LEU A 64 4.94 5.68 -14.20
C LEU A 64 3.46 5.41 -13.94
N TRP A 65 2.83 4.54 -14.72
CA TRP A 65 1.42 4.23 -14.61
C TRP A 65 1.22 2.75 -14.95
N PRO A 66 1.49 1.83 -13.99
CA PRO A 66 1.42 0.38 -14.22
C PRO A 66 -0.02 -0.15 -14.32
N PHE A 67 -0.09 -1.46 -14.55
CA PHE A 67 -1.28 -2.31 -14.52
C PHE A 67 -2.28 -2.11 -15.65
N ALA A 68 -3.11 -3.14 -15.82
CA ALA A 68 -4.16 -3.22 -16.82
C ALA A 68 -5.12 -2.02 -16.74
N CYS A 69 -5.77 -1.69 -17.85
CA CYS A 69 -6.68 -0.54 -17.91
C CYS A 69 -7.92 -0.70 -17.00
N ASP A 70 -8.31 -1.94 -16.73
CA ASP A 70 -9.38 -2.33 -15.82
C ASP A 70 -8.89 -2.73 -14.42
N SER A 71 -7.61 -2.49 -14.12
CA SER A 71 -7.08 -2.56 -12.75
C SER A 71 -7.87 -1.67 -11.80
N ILE A 72 -7.98 -2.07 -10.53
CA ILE A 72 -8.61 -1.25 -9.48
C ILE A 72 -8.01 0.16 -9.38
N TRP A 73 -6.74 0.31 -9.77
CA TRP A 73 -6.02 1.57 -9.74
C TRP A 73 -6.39 2.47 -10.93
N ASN A 74 -6.86 1.89 -12.03
CA ASN A 74 -7.01 2.56 -13.33
C ASN A 74 -8.46 2.80 -13.74
N VAL A 75 -9.42 2.40 -12.90
CA VAL A 75 -10.86 2.61 -13.13
C VAL A 75 -11.37 3.84 -12.37
N PRO A 76 -11.91 4.86 -13.06
CA PRO A 76 -12.51 6.04 -12.43
C PRO A 76 -13.77 5.71 -11.64
N ILE A 77 -14.13 6.59 -10.70
CA ILE A 77 -15.42 6.59 -10.04
C ILE A 77 -16.54 6.73 -11.08
N GLY A 78 -17.56 5.90 -10.93
CA GLY A 78 -18.72 5.87 -11.81
C GLY A 78 -19.84 6.82 -11.38
N SER A 79 -20.74 7.13 -12.31
CA SER A 79 -21.89 8.01 -12.09
C SER A 79 -22.88 7.46 -11.06
N ASN A 80 -22.90 6.14 -10.86
CA ASN A 80 -23.83 5.45 -9.95
C ASN A 80 -23.15 5.04 -8.63
N ALA A 81 -21.97 5.60 -8.32
CA ALA A 81 -21.29 5.37 -7.05
C ALA A 81 -22.21 5.73 -5.88
N ASN A 82 -22.40 4.78 -4.96
CA ASN A 82 -23.21 4.95 -3.76
C ASN A 82 -22.31 5.37 -2.59
N TYR A 83 -22.48 6.60 -2.11
CA TYR A 83 -21.63 7.15 -1.06
C TYR A 83 -22.26 6.99 0.32
N VAL A 84 -21.50 6.42 1.26
CA VAL A 84 -21.83 6.40 2.70
C VAL A 84 -20.73 7.08 3.49
N ASP A 85 -21.08 7.72 4.61
CA ASP A 85 -20.13 8.53 5.38
C ASP A 85 -19.02 7.68 5.98
N ALA A 86 -17.75 8.11 5.84
CA ALA A 86 -16.60 7.38 6.41
C ALA A 86 -16.29 7.81 7.86
N TYR A 87 -16.54 9.08 8.22
CA TYR A 87 -16.23 9.65 9.55
C TYR A 87 -14.77 9.47 9.98
N ILE A 88 -13.82 9.66 9.06
CA ILE A 88 -12.39 9.56 9.34
C ILE A 88 -11.89 10.87 9.95
N GLY A 89 -11.31 10.81 11.14
CA GLY A 89 -10.65 11.95 11.79
C GLY A 89 -9.15 11.71 11.94
N SER A 90 -8.38 12.78 12.16
CA SER A 90 -6.98 12.67 12.56
C SER A 90 -6.43 13.98 13.12
N ASN A 91 -5.33 13.93 13.88
CA ASN A 91 -4.54 15.11 14.25
C ASN A 91 -3.61 15.59 13.13
N GLY A 92 -3.45 14.84 12.04
CA GLY A 92 -2.67 15.27 10.90
C GLY A 92 -2.64 14.27 9.75
N ALA A 93 -2.00 14.67 8.67
CA ALA A 93 -1.81 13.83 7.50
C ALA A 93 -0.38 13.97 6.95
N GLY A 94 0.10 12.94 6.26
CA GLY A 94 1.45 12.95 5.67
C GLY A 94 1.61 11.83 4.65
N VAL A 95 2.84 11.33 4.52
CA VAL A 95 3.21 10.31 3.52
C VAL A 95 3.70 9.02 4.15
N ASP A 96 3.24 7.91 3.58
CA ASP A 96 3.87 6.60 3.70
C ASP A 96 4.64 6.33 2.40
N THR A 97 5.95 6.09 2.51
CA THR A 97 6.83 5.99 1.34
C THR A 97 6.87 4.55 0.84
N ASP A 98 6.44 4.38 -0.42
CA ASP A 98 6.58 3.15 -1.18
C ASP A 98 7.84 3.16 -2.05
N TRP A 99 8.35 1.98 -2.34
CA TRP A 99 9.57 1.80 -3.11
C TRP A 99 9.30 1.02 -4.38
N TYR A 100 9.56 1.64 -5.52
CA TYR A 100 9.58 0.96 -6.82
C TYR A 100 11.01 0.88 -7.32
N ILE A 101 11.52 -0.35 -7.52
CA ILE A 101 12.93 -0.57 -7.87
C ILE A 101 13.01 -1.38 -9.17
N PRO A 102 13.18 -0.74 -10.33
CA PRO A 102 13.59 -1.43 -11.55
C PRO A 102 15.00 -2.00 -11.40
N THR A 103 15.14 -3.30 -11.65
CA THR A 103 16.41 -4.03 -11.53
C THR A 103 16.97 -4.39 -12.91
N LYS A 104 18.28 -4.63 -12.99
CA LYS A 104 19.00 -4.97 -14.22
C LYS A 104 19.73 -6.29 -14.07
N ASN A 105 19.96 -7.00 -15.18
CA ASN A 105 20.81 -8.20 -15.17
C ASN A 105 22.25 -7.92 -14.72
N THR A 106 22.70 -6.67 -14.80
CA THR A 106 24.02 -6.21 -14.33
C THR A 106 24.06 -5.92 -12.83
N ASP A 107 22.91 -5.80 -12.17
CA ASP A 107 22.87 -5.65 -10.72
C ASP A 107 23.29 -6.96 -10.06
N GLN A 108 23.93 -6.89 -8.89
CA GLN A 108 24.36 -8.10 -8.19
C GLN A 108 23.15 -8.86 -7.63
N LEU A 109 23.21 -10.19 -7.70
CA LEU A 109 22.30 -11.05 -6.95
C LEU A 109 22.60 -10.93 -5.46
N GLN A 110 21.58 -10.60 -4.69
CA GLN A 110 21.66 -10.42 -3.25
C GLN A 110 20.73 -11.40 -2.55
N HIS A 111 21.17 -11.89 -1.39
CA HIS A 111 20.30 -12.66 -0.52
C HIS A 111 19.24 -11.76 0.09
N VAL A 112 18.05 -12.31 0.24
CA VAL A 112 16.95 -11.69 0.98
C VAL A 112 16.77 -12.41 2.31
N HIS A 113 16.71 -11.64 3.39
CA HIS A 113 16.59 -12.13 4.76
C HIS A 113 15.27 -11.69 5.37
N MET A 114 14.79 -12.45 6.35
CA MET A 114 13.73 -11.97 7.23
C MET A 114 14.26 -10.81 8.06
N VAL A 115 13.41 -9.82 8.36
CA VAL A 115 13.79 -8.73 9.25
C VAL A 115 14.13 -9.23 10.66
N GLY A 116 15.10 -8.60 11.31
CA GLY A 116 15.49 -8.92 12.69
C GLY A 116 14.48 -8.47 13.76
N ALA A 117 13.68 -7.45 13.45
CA ALA A 117 12.62 -6.90 14.30
C ALA A 117 11.54 -6.23 13.44
N TRP A 118 10.38 -5.93 14.04
CA TRP A 118 9.32 -5.12 13.39
C TRP A 118 9.70 -3.64 13.28
N GLY A 119 10.17 -3.07 14.39
CA GLY A 119 10.72 -1.71 14.47
C GLY A 119 12.23 -1.68 14.21
N LYS A 120 12.95 -0.77 14.87
CA LYS A 120 14.42 -0.65 14.79
C LYS A 120 15.14 -2.01 14.88
N GLY A 121 16.13 -2.21 14.01
CA GLY A 121 16.88 -3.46 13.93
C GLY A 121 16.31 -4.42 12.89
N ARG A 122 15.75 -3.93 11.78
CA ARG A 122 15.32 -4.81 10.69
C ARG A 122 16.53 -5.45 10.00
N CYS A 123 17.65 -4.72 9.87
CA CYS A 123 18.87 -5.17 9.19
C CYS A 123 19.74 -6.18 9.97
N ILE A 124 19.41 -6.53 11.22
CA ILE A 124 20.18 -7.53 11.96
C ILE A 124 19.62 -8.96 11.77
N GLY A 125 18.62 -9.12 10.91
CA GLY A 125 18.01 -10.41 10.62
C GLY A 125 18.99 -11.37 9.97
N THR A 126 19.22 -12.54 10.57
CA THR A 126 20.15 -13.53 10.03
C THR A 126 19.46 -14.67 9.32
N LYS A 127 18.19 -14.91 9.67
CA LYS A 127 17.37 -15.92 9.00
C LYS A 127 17.24 -15.51 7.54
N PRO A 128 17.64 -16.35 6.58
CA PRO A 128 17.22 -16.16 5.20
C PRO A 128 15.72 -15.92 5.18
N GLN A 129 15.21 -15.34 4.10
CA GLN A 129 13.80 -15.46 3.76
C GLN A 129 13.54 -16.94 3.42
N GLU A 130 13.70 -17.79 4.43
CA GLU A 130 13.59 -19.23 4.38
C GLU A 130 12.17 -19.46 3.94
N GLN A 131 12.02 -19.90 2.69
CA GLN A 131 11.02 -20.88 2.32
C GLN A 131 9.76 -20.72 3.17
N ALA A 132 8.89 -19.75 2.83
CA ALA A 132 7.49 -20.03 3.04
C ALA A 132 7.34 -21.44 2.46
N GLN A 133 7.10 -22.48 3.28
CA GLN A 133 7.22 -23.89 2.84
C GLN A 133 6.27 -24.23 1.67
N TRP A 134 5.51 -23.22 1.24
CA TRP A 134 4.44 -23.17 0.26
C TRP A 134 4.76 -22.23 -0.92
N HIS A 135 5.89 -21.51 -0.94
CA HIS A 135 6.28 -20.61 -2.05
C HIS A 135 7.81 -20.61 -2.32
N PRO A 136 8.30 -21.44 -3.26
CA PRO A 136 9.74 -21.59 -3.51
C PRO A 136 10.45 -20.30 -3.93
N LYS A 137 9.73 -19.34 -4.52
CA LYS A 137 10.30 -18.07 -5.01
C LYS A 137 10.69 -17.09 -3.91
N ALA A 138 10.17 -17.24 -2.69
CA ALA A 138 10.45 -16.29 -1.60
C ALA A 138 11.92 -16.34 -1.13
N GLY A 139 12.63 -17.45 -1.39
CA GLY A 139 14.05 -17.61 -1.04
C GLY A 139 15.02 -17.39 -2.19
N GLU A 140 14.55 -16.97 -3.37
CA GLU A 140 15.42 -16.68 -4.50
C GLU A 140 16.24 -15.41 -4.23
N GLN A 141 17.49 -15.40 -4.69
CA GLN A 141 18.27 -14.16 -4.73
C GLN A 141 17.63 -13.19 -5.72
N LEU A 142 17.71 -11.90 -5.40
CA LEU A 142 17.15 -10.84 -6.23
C LEU A 142 18.28 -9.98 -6.80
N HIS A 143 18.12 -9.53 -8.04
CA HIS A 143 18.98 -8.48 -8.57
C HIS A 143 18.70 -7.18 -7.83
N ILE A 144 19.70 -6.56 -7.21
CA ILE A 144 19.50 -5.32 -6.45
C ILE A 144 20.57 -4.29 -6.82
N PRO A 145 20.18 -3.06 -7.21
CA PRO A 145 21.12 -1.99 -7.52
C PRO A 145 22.12 -1.78 -6.39
N HIS A 146 23.42 -1.73 -6.69
CA HIS A 146 24.48 -1.66 -5.66
C HIS A 146 24.28 -0.48 -4.69
N GLU A 147 23.88 0.68 -5.23
CA GLU A 147 23.69 1.93 -4.49
C GLU A 147 22.37 2.00 -3.70
N LEU A 148 21.43 1.06 -3.89
CA LEU A 148 20.13 1.12 -3.22
C LEU A 148 20.30 1.00 -1.70
N ILE A 149 19.83 2.02 -0.99
CA ILE A 149 19.64 2.05 0.47
C ILE A 149 18.16 2.28 0.75
N ILE A 150 17.59 1.43 1.58
CA ILE A 150 16.26 1.63 2.17
C ILE A 150 16.48 1.71 3.69
N PRO A 151 16.35 2.88 4.32
CA PRO A 151 16.70 3.05 5.73
C PRO A 151 15.99 2.05 6.65
N ASP A 152 16.66 1.67 7.74
CA ASP A 152 16.02 0.90 8.81
C ASP A 152 14.92 1.75 9.48
N ALA A 153 13.96 1.06 10.09
CA ALA A 153 13.09 1.68 11.08
C ALA A 153 13.91 2.22 12.25
N ARG A 154 13.34 3.22 12.93
CA ARG A 154 13.95 3.86 14.09
C ARG A 154 12.96 3.86 15.25
N GLU A 155 13.44 4.24 16.42
CA GLU A 155 12.55 4.43 17.56
C GLU A 155 11.46 5.46 17.20
N ASN A 156 10.19 5.10 17.46
CA ASN A 156 9.00 5.88 17.10
C ASN A 156 8.82 6.17 15.60
N PHE A 157 9.54 5.47 14.71
CA PHE A 157 9.37 5.58 13.27
C PHE A 157 9.48 4.19 12.62
N THR A 158 8.32 3.60 12.38
CA THR A 158 8.19 2.23 11.86
C THR A 158 7.47 2.28 10.51
N PRO A 159 8.12 2.74 9.43
CA PRO A 159 7.46 2.85 8.14
C PRO A 159 7.09 1.46 7.60
N ASN A 160 6.00 1.39 6.84
CA ASN A 160 5.61 0.16 6.16
C ASN A 160 6.67 -0.26 5.15
N ASN A 161 7.32 0.70 4.49
CA ASN A 161 8.32 0.48 3.44
C ASN A 161 7.83 -0.62 2.46
N SER A 162 6.60 -0.47 1.98
CA SER A 162 6.11 -1.36 0.94
C SER A 162 6.99 -1.19 -0.28
N SER A 163 7.42 -2.31 -0.88
CA SER A 163 8.31 -2.26 -2.02
C SER A 163 7.90 -3.24 -3.11
N ALA A 164 8.19 -2.88 -4.35
CA ALA A 164 8.21 -3.81 -5.47
C ALA A 164 9.48 -3.66 -6.30
N PHE A 165 10.13 -4.79 -6.54
CA PHE A 165 11.30 -4.89 -7.40
C PHE A 165 10.86 -5.44 -8.75
N LEU A 166 10.99 -4.65 -9.82
CA LEU A 166 10.74 -5.14 -11.17
C LEU A 166 11.97 -5.92 -11.65
N LYS A 167 11.81 -7.22 -11.89
CA LYS A 167 12.86 -8.11 -12.37
C LYS A 167 13.37 -7.67 -13.75
N PRO A 168 14.58 -8.10 -14.16
CA PRO A 168 15.16 -7.72 -15.45
C PRO A 168 14.38 -8.22 -16.67
N ASP A 169 13.43 -9.14 -16.49
CA ASP A 169 12.46 -9.54 -17.52
C ASP A 169 11.49 -8.41 -17.92
N GLY A 170 11.45 -7.31 -17.15
CA GLY A 170 10.62 -6.15 -17.41
C GLY A 170 9.12 -6.39 -17.19
N LYS A 171 8.75 -7.48 -16.52
CA LYS A 171 7.36 -7.88 -16.26
C LYS A 171 7.06 -8.20 -14.81
N THR A 172 7.93 -8.97 -14.16
CA THR A 172 7.63 -9.54 -12.84
C THR A 172 8.02 -8.58 -11.72
N LEU A 173 7.04 -8.18 -10.93
CA LEU A 173 7.21 -7.42 -9.70
C LEU A 173 7.32 -8.38 -8.52
N VAL A 174 8.39 -8.33 -7.75
CA VAL A 174 8.54 -9.03 -6.46
C VAL A 174 8.23 -8.06 -5.33
N SER A 175 7.18 -8.34 -4.56
CA SER A 175 6.67 -7.43 -3.53
C SER A 175 7.13 -7.80 -2.14
N PHE A 176 7.51 -6.79 -1.35
CA PHE A 176 7.83 -6.92 0.06
C PHE A 176 7.14 -5.85 0.93
N ASN A 177 7.02 -6.14 2.23
CA ASN A 177 6.68 -5.19 3.28
C ASN A 177 7.84 -5.11 4.29
N VAL A 178 7.84 -4.08 5.14
CA VAL A 178 8.90 -3.75 6.13
C VAL A 178 10.32 -3.78 5.53
N THR A 179 10.42 -3.38 4.27
CA THR A 179 11.65 -3.51 3.50
C THR A 179 12.75 -2.64 4.08
N THR A 180 13.98 -3.14 4.16
CA THR A 180 15.15 -2.32 4.48
C THR A 180 16.41 -2.87 3.81
N ARG A 181 17.38 -1.98 3.62
CA ARG A 181 18.73 -2.27 3.17
C ARG A 181 19.66 -1.18 3.70
N CYS A 182 20.40 -1.52 4.75
CA CYS A 182 21.20 -0.56 5.49
C CYS A 182 22.56 -0.25 4.87
N GLU A 183 23.08 -1.12 4.00
CA GLU A 183 24.43 -1.03 3.45
C GLU A 183 24.43 -1.20 1.93
N LYS A 184 25.25 -0.41 1.23
CA LYS A 184 25.43 -0.51 -0.22
C LYS A 184 26.06 -1.86 -0.55
N GLY A 185 25.51 -2.54 -1.54
CA GLY A 185 25.94 -3.90 -1.89
C GLY A 185 25.63 -4.96 -0.82
N GLY A 186 24.99 -4.60 0.30
CA GLY A 186 24.60 -5.53 1.34
C GLY A 186 23.33 -6.31 0.99
N PRO A 187 22.91 -7.25 1.87
CA PRO A 187 21.67 -8.01 1.71
C PRO A 187 20.43 -7.12 1.79
N LEU A 188 19.31 -7.65 1.31
CA LEU A 188 17.98 -7.08 1.48
C LEU A 188 17.26 -7.75 2.65
N TYR A 189 16.42 -7.01 3.36
CA TYR A 189 15.56 -7.54 4.42
C TYR A 189 14.12 -7.13 4.16
N GLY A 190 13.18 -8.03 4.42
CA GLY A 190 11.75 -7.72 4.30
C GLY A 190 10.87 -8.93 4.57
N TYR A 191 9.56 -8.73 4.55
CA TYR A 191 8.59 -9.82 4.43
C TYR A 191 8.16 -9.92 2.96
N TRP A 192 8.31 -11.10 2.36
CA TRP A 192 7.90 -11.38 0.99
C TRP A 192 6.38 -11.52 0.91
N PHE A 193 5.77 -10.88 -0.08
CA PHE A 193 4.31 -10.81 -0.25
C PHE A 193 3.78 -11.38 -1.56
N GLY A 194 4.64 -11.66 -2.54
CA GLY A 194 4.15 -12.16 -3.82
C GLY A 194 5.03 -11.79 -4.99
N GLU A 195 4.70 -12.42 -6.12
CA GLU A 195 5.02 -11.89 -7.43
C GLU A 195 3.74 -11.51 -8.16
N GLN A 196 3.80 -10.45 -8.95
CA GLN A 196 2.72 -10.08 -9.88
C GLN A 196 3.29 -9.57 -11.20
N ASP A 197 2.45 -9.55 -12.23
CA ASP A 197 2.79 -8.95 -13.52
C ASP A 197 2.49 -7.45 -13.49
N ILE A 198 3.45 -6.61 -13.92
CA ILE A 198 3.28 -5.15 -14.04
C ILE A 198 2.18 -4.74 -15.03
N TYR A 199 1.76 -5.63 -15.92
CA TYR A 199 0.61 -5.45 -16.81
C TYR A 199 -0.69 -6.08 -16.26
N GLY A 200 -0.64 -6.72 -15.09
CA GLY A 200 -1.76 -7.43 -14.47
C GLY A 200 -2.78 -6.52 -13.78
N ASP A 201 -3.62 -7.10 -12.91
CA ASP A 201 -4.66 -6.36 -12.18
C ASP A 201 -4.10 -5.41 -11.10
N GLY A 202 -2.87 -5.65 -10.66
CA GLY A 202 -2.18 -4.87 -9.66
C GLY A 202 -2.74 -4.97 -8.24
N ILE A 203 -3.63 -5.92 -7.94
CA ILE A 203 -4.31 -5.97 -6.64
C ILE A 203 -3.33 -6.36 -5.53
N ASP A 204 -2.57 -7.42 -5.73
CA ASP A 204 -1.73 -8.04 -4.69
C ASP A 204 -0.42 -7.27 -4.48
N GLY A 205 0.09 -7.27 -3.24
CA GLY A 205 1.39 -6.66 -2.96
C GLY A 205 1.73 -6.57 -1.48
N GLY A 206 2.71 -5.73 -1.18
CA GLY A 206 3.35 -5.63 0.12
C GLY A 206 2.79 -4.56 1.04
N HIS A 207 1.55 -4.09 0.89
CA HIS A 207 0.90 -3.31 1.95
C HIS A 207 0.32 -4.28 2.97
N GLY A 208 0.97 -4.39 4.13
CA GLY A 208 0.84 -5.54 5.03
C GLY A 208 -0.55 -5.68 5.65
N GLY A 209 -1.19 -4.56 5.97
CA GLY A 209 -2.53 -4.54 6.56
C GLY A 209 -3.61 -5.11 5.65
N SER A 210 -3.50 -4.92 4.32
CA SER A 210 -4.52 -5.35 3.34
C SER A 210 -4.08 -6.49 2.40
N GLY A 211 -2.77 -6.70 2.28
CA GLY A 211 -2.15 -7.54 1.25
C GLY A 211 -2.22 -6.93 -0.15
N MET A 212 -2.50 -5.63 -0.25
CA MET A 212 -2.68 -4.94 -1.53
C MET A 212 -1.35 -4.40 -2.10
N SER A 213 -1.42 -3.94 -3.35
CA SER A 213 -0.29 -3.48 -4.17
C SER A 213 0.77 -2.67 -3.45
N SER A 214 2.04 -3.04 -3.66
CA SER A 214 3.16 -2.20 -3.20
C SER A 214 3.25 -0.89 -3.97
N ILE A 215 2.83 -0.85 -5.24
CA ILE A 215 3.06 0.29 -6.13
C ILE A 215 1.80 0.81 -6.83
N GLY A 216 0.72 0.02 -6.87
CA GLY A 216 -0.58 0.48 -7.35
C GLY A 216 -1.12 1.55 -6.42
N GLY A 217 -1.56 2.67 -7.00
CA GLY A 217 -2.10 3.82 -6.26
C GLY A 217 -1.10 4.65 -5.46
N SER A 218 0.19 4.35 -5.50
CA SER A 218 1.24 5.27 -5.03
C SER A 218 1.34 6.44 -6.01
N ILE A 219 1.37 7.67 -5.51
CA ILE A 219 1.63 8.86 -6.33
C ILE A 219 3.07 8.79 -6.87
N ARG A 220 3.25 9.09 -8.16
CA ARG A 220 4.48 8.87 -8.92
C ARG A 220 5.22 10.15 -9.27
N GLN A 221 6.46 9.98 -9.73
CA GLN A 221 7.26 11.09 -10.20
C GLN A 221 6.53 11.86 -11.31
N GLY A 222 6.60 13.19 -11.27
CA GLY A 222 5.90 14.16 -12.10
C GLY A 222 4.51 14.54 -11.57
N GLU A 223 3.85 13.65 -10.83
CA GLU A 223 2.42 13.78 -10.52
C GLU A 223 2.07 14.88 -9.51
N LEU A 224 3.01 15.31 -8.67
CA LEU A 224 2.76 16.40 -7.73
C LEU A 224 3.17 17.78 -8.27
N VAL A 225 4.16 17.82 -9.15
CA VAL A 225 4.84 19.07 -9.54
C VAL A 225 4.53 19.50 -10.98
N ASP A 226 4.29 18.57 -11.90
CA ASP A 226 3.99 18.90 -13.29
C ASP A 226 2.57 19.43 -13.46
N ASN A 227 2.23 19.88 -14.67
CA ASN A 227 0.87 20.34 -14.98
C ASN A 227 -0.11 19.19 -15.29
N ASN A 228 0.37 17.96 -15.46
CA ASN A 228 -0.48 16.80 -15.74
C ASN A 228 -1.28 16.40 -14.48
N PRO A 229 -2.56 16.04 -14.59
CA PRO A 229 -3.33 15.53 -13.47
C PRO A 229 -2.85 14.13 -13.06
N ILE A 230 -3.15 13.75 -11.82
CA ILE A 230 -3.04 12.38 -11.34
C ILE A 230 -4.26 11.61 -11.87
N ARG A 231 -4.03 10.46 -12.52
CA ARG A 231 -5.06 9.77 -13.33
C ARG A 231 -5.34 8.33 -12.87
N HIS A 232 -5.17 8.07 -11.58
CA HIS A 232 -5.38 6.75 -11.00
C HIS A 232 -5.92 6.88 -9.57
N ALA A 233 -6.52 5.82 -9.05
CA ALA A 233 -6.95 5.74 -7.66
C ALA A 233 -5.72 5.73 -6.74
N LEU A 234 -5.83 6.34 -5.57
CA LEU A 234 -4.72 6.49 -4.63
C LEU A 234 -4.72 5.41 -3.55
N LYS A 235 -3.62 5.29 -2.81
CA LYS A 235 -3.56 4.53 -1.56
C LYS A 235 -3.67 5.42 -0.34
N LEU A 236 -4.42 4.96 0.65
CA LEU A 236 -4.62 5.62 1.92
C LEU A 236 -4.32 4.67 3.08
N VAL A 237 -3.52 5.14 4.02
CA VAL A 237 -3.26 4.51 5.31
C VAL A 237 -3.97 5.37 6.36
N ILE A 238 -4.82 4.77 7.18
CA ILE A 238 -5.56 5.52 8.20
C ILE A 238 -5.42 4.89 9.58
N TRP A 239 -5.73 5.64 10.63
CA TRP A 239 -5.75 5.05 11.96
C TRP A 239 -6.82 3.96 12.07
N GLY A 240 -6.39 2.75 12.40
CA GLY A 240 -7.22 1.56 12.55
C GLY A 240 -8.39 1.73 13.50
N LYS A 241 -8.37 2.70 14.44
CA LYS A 241 -9.54 3.01 15.28
C LYS A 241 -10.82 3.28 14.48
N TRP A 242 -10.69 3.79 13.24
CA TRP A 242 -11.81 4.14 12.38
C TRP A 242 -12.28 2.95 11.55
N LEU A 243 -11.44 1.94 11.39
CA LEU A 243 -11.77 0.72 10.67
C LEU A 243 -12.69 -0.15 11.51
N HIS A 244 -13.68 -0.74 10.85
CA HIS A 244 -14.61 -1.66 11.49
C HIS A 244 -14.08 -3.09 11.52
N TYR A 245 -14.42 -3.83 12.56
CA TYR A 245 -14.17 -5.26 12.64
C TYR A 245 -15.39 -5.98 13.19
N ASN A 246 -15.81 -7.04 12.49
CA ASN A 246 -16.88 -7.93 12.91
C ASN A 246 -16.42 -9.37 12.76
N SER A 247 -16.24 -10.07 13.89
CA SER A 247 -15.82 -11.47 13.92
C SER A 247 -16.83 -12.44 13.30
N SER A 248 -18.10 -12.03 13.18
CA SER A 248 -19.16 -12.83 12.56
C SER A 248 -19.24 -12.62 11.04
N SER A 249 -18.47 -11.69 10.47
CA SER A 249 -18.37 -11.50 9.02
C SER A 249 -17.58 -12.65 8.38
N PRO A 250 -17.92 -13.08 7.15
CA PRO A 250 -17.05 -14.00 6.39
C PRO A 250 -15.70 -13.36 6.01
N THR A 251 -15.59 -12.03 6.04
CA THR A 251 -14.35 -11.28 5.83
C THR A 251 -14.13 -10.27 6.97
N PRO A 252 -13.74 -10.71 8.18
CA PRO A 252 -13.57 -9.81 9.32
C PRO A 252 -12.54 -8.72 9.04
N GLY A 253 -12.94 -7.45 9.16
CA GLY A 253 -12.04 -6.29 9.03
C GLY A 253 -11.62 -5.91 7.61
N ARG A 254 -12.20 -6.54 6.57
CA ARG A 254 -11.85 -6.27 5.17
C ARG A 254 -13.00 -6.48 4.19
N ARG A 255 -12.88 -5.88 3.02
CA ARG A 255 -13.70 -6.15 1.83
C ARG A 255 -12.82 -6.17 0.58
N TRP A 256 -13.36 -6.67 -0.53
CA TRP A 256 -12.65 -6.59 -1.81
C TRP A 256 -12.25 -5.13 -2.10
N PRO A 257 -11.01 -4.88 -2.58
CA PRO A 257 -10.02 -5.85 -3.07
C PRO A 257 -9.03 -6.39 -2.02
N ALA A 258 -9.10 -5.94 -0.76
CA ALA A 258 -8.20 -6.44 0.29
C ALA A 258 -8.39 -7.94 0.57
N ARG A 259 -7.27 -8.65 0.60
CA ARG A 259 -7.23 -10.10 0.87
C ARG A 259 -7.15 -10.42 2.35
N VAL A 260 -6.54 -9.52 3.12
CA VAL A 260 -6.35 -9.64 4.56
C VAL A 260 -6.74 -8.34 5.27
N ALA A 261 -6.80 -8.42 6.58
CA ALA A 261 -6.79 -7.29 7.50
C ALA A 261 -5.59 -7.49 8.44
N ASP A 262 -5.19 -6.46 9.18
CA ASP A 262 -4.12 -6.59 10.17
C ASP A 262 -4.38 -7.77 11.12
N ALA A 263 -3.31 -8.48 11.49
CA ALA A 263 -3.41 -9.62 12.41
C ALA A 263 -4.00 -9.23 13.79
N TYR A 264 -3.89 -7.94 14.15
CA TYR A 264 -4.43 -7.37 15.39
C TYR A 264 -5.78 -6.65 15.21
N ALA A 265 -6.41 -6.74 14.03
CA ALA A 265 -7.64 -6.03 13.69
C ALA A 265 -8.75 -6.24 14.74
N SER A 266 -8.95 -7.47 15.24
CA SER A 266 -9.95 -7.76 16.28
C SER A 266 -9.81 -6.89 17.54
N ASN A 267 -8.57 -6.48 17.84
CA ASN A 267 -8.22 -5.73 19.03
C ASN A 267 -8.14 -4.22 18.80
N GLN A 268 -7.84 -3.75 17.58
CA GLN A 268 -7.58 -2.33 17.30
C GLN A 268 -8.62 -1.66 16.41
N TYR A 269 -9.31 -2.42 15.55
CA TYR A 269 -10.34 -1.87 14.68
C TYR A 269 -11.63 -1.68 15.47
N LYS A 270 -11.94 -0.42 15.79
CA LYS A 270 -13.05 -0.02 16.69
C LYS A 270 -14.10 0.85 15.99
N GLY A 271 -13.99 1.02 14.68
CA GLY A 271 -14.90 1.80 13.88
C GLY A 271 -16.31 1.24 13.91
N SER A 272 -17.31 2.12 13.90
CA SER A 272 -18.73 1.74 13.90
C SER A 272 -19.31 1.53 12.50
N ASN A 273 -18.66 2.06 11.44
CA ASN A 273 -19.16 1.96 10.08
C ASN A 273 -18.73 0.63 9.42
N PRO A 274 -19.65 -0.32 9.15
CA PRO A 274 -19.31 -1.60 8.54
C PRO A 274 -18.80 -1.49 7.10
N ALA A 275 -19.04 -0.37 6.41
CA ALA A 275 -18.54 -0.12 5.07
C ALA A 275 -17.05 0.30 5.06
N LEU A 276 -16.52 0.77 6.20
CA LEU A 276 -15.15 1.28 6.33
C LEU A 276 -14.23 0.22 6.95
N VAL A 277 -13.52 -0.51 6.10
CA VAL A 277 -12.64 -1.64 6.45
C VAL A 277 -11.42 -1.63 5.52
N MET A 278 -10.45 -2.52 5.71
CA MET A 278 -9.36 -2.69 4.74
C MET A 278 -9.93 -2.97 3.34
N GLY A 279 -9.38 -2.31 2.31
CA GLY A 279 -9.84 -2.42 0.93
C GLY A 279 -11.05 -1.54 0.58
N SER A 280 -11.63 -0.78 1.50
CA SER A 280 -12.70 0.16 1.12
C SER A 280 -12.21 1.21 0.13
N LEU A 281 -12.93 1.37 -0.98
CA LEU A 281 -12.78 2.51 -1.89
C LEU A 281 -13.45 3.74 -1.27
N LEU A 282 -12.69 4.79 -1.10
CA LEU A 282 -13.13 6.10 -0.64
C LEU A 282 -13.08 7.09 -1.81
N ALA A 283 -14.01 8.04 -1.88
CA ALA A 283 -13.93 9.12 -2.84
C ALA A 283 -14.56 10.41 -2.29
N VAL A 284 -14.06 11.54 -2.77
CA VAL A 284 -14.70 12.84 -2.53
C VAL A 284 -15.98 12.91 -3.37
N PRO A 285 -17.15 13.21 -2.77
CA PRO A 285 -18.38 13.37 -3.54
C PRO A 285 -18.24 14.48 -4.61
N PRO A 286 -18.87 14.32 -5.79
CA PRO A 286 -18.66 15.20 -6.94
C PRO A 286 -19.17 16.64 -6.77
N HIS A 287 -20.01 16.89 -5.77
CA HIS A 287 -20.52 18.23 -5.48
C HIS A 287 -19.58 19.04 -4.56
N VAL A 288 -18.59 18.39 -3.95
CA VAL A 288 -17.57 19.06 -3.15
C VAL A 288 -16.55 19.68 -4.11
N SER A 289 -16.12 20.91 -3.86
CA SER A 289 -15.07 21.58 -4.63
C SER A 289 -13.84 21.88 -3.77
N ALA A 290 -12.69 22.05 -4.41
CA ALA A 290 -11.45 22.45 -3.73
C ALA A 290 -11.62 23.78 -2.97
N GLU A 291 -12.41 24.70 -3.52
CA GLU A 291 -12.74 25.98 -2.88
C GLU A 291 -13.61 25.77 -1.64
N SER A 292 -14.60 24.88 -1.69
CA SER A 292 -15.49 24.60 -0.54
C SER A 292 -14.73 23.99 0.64
N LEU A 293 -13.64 23.26 0.37
CA LEU A 293 -12.73 22.74 1.40
C LEU A 293 -11.64 23.75 1.79
N GLY A 294 -11.49 24.87 1.07
CA GLY A 294 -10.42 25.83 1.29
C GLY A 294 -9.03 25.25 1.05
N LEU A 295 -8.85 24.50 -0.04
CA LEU A 295 -7.55 23.93 -0.43
C LEU A 295 -6.65 25.00 -1.03
N THR A 296 -5.40 25.04 -0.57
CA THR A 296 -4.49 26.16 -0.84
C THR A 296 -3.34 25.79 -1.77
N THR A 297 -2.81 24.58 -1.65
CA THR A 297 -1.63 24.11 -2.36
C THR A 297 -1.98 23.56 -3.74
N LYS A 298 -1.02 23.65 -4.68
CA LYS A 298 -1.18 23.00 -6.00
C LYS A 298 -1.23 21.47 -5.87
N ALA A 299 -0.34 20.90 -5.07
CA ALA A 299 -0.30 19.46 -4.82
C ALA A 299 -1.61 18.95 -4.18
N GLY A 300 -2.11 19.63 -3.14
CA GLY A 300 -3.38 19.30 -2.49
C GLY A 300 -4.57 19.34 -3.46
N LYS A 301 -4.62 20.33 -4.37
CA LYS A 301 -5.66 20.39 -5.41
C LYS A 301 -5.57 19.25 -6.42
N LYS A 302 -4.37 18.81 -6.79
CA LYS A 302 -4.17 17.64 -7.68
C LYS A 302 -4.61 16.34 -7.02
N ILE A 303 -4.26 16.15 -5.75
CA ILE A 303 -4.66 14.99 -4.95
C ILE A 303 -6.17 14.97 -4.74
N PHE A 304 -6.78 16.11 -4.43
CA PHE A 304 -8.23 16.27 -4.34
C PHE A 304 -8.93 15.84 -5.64
N GLN A 305 -8.44 16.31 -6.79
CA GLN A 305 -9.02 15.95 -8.08
C GLN A 305 -8.96 14.44 -8.31
N ALA A 306 -7.83 13.79 -8.03
CA ALA A 306 -7.72 12.32 -8.13
C ALA A 306 -8.65 11.58 -7.17
N MET A 307 -8.77 12.04 -5.92
CA MET A 307 -9.70 11.42 -4.96
C MET A 307 -11.18 11.65 -5.31
N GLN A 308 -11.50 12.64 -6.14
CA GLN A 308 -12.85 12.81 -6.68
C GLN A 308 -13.08 11.95 -7.94
N ASP A 309 -12.09 11.90 -8.84
CA ASP A 309 -12.20 11.22 -10.13
C ASP A 309 -12.00 9.70 -10.05
N TYR A 310 -11.10 9.23 -9.19
CA TYR A 310 -10.69 7.82 -9.09
C TYR A 310 -10.81 7.25 -7.67
N GLY A 311 -10.77 8.12 -6.65
CA GLY A 311 -10.86 7.71 -5.25
C GLY A 311 -9.52 7.23 -4.66
N ALA A 312 -9.59 6.63 -3.48
CA ALA A 312 -8.46 6.05 -2.77
C ALA A 312 -8.87 4.77 -2.04
N TYR A 313 -8.03 3.73 -2.09
CA TYR A 313 -8.24 2.50 -1.34
C TYR A 313 -7.52 2.54 0.00
N ILE A 314 -8.17 2.03 1.05
CA ILE A 314 -7.53 1.81 2.34
C ILE A 314 -6.65 0.56 2.24
N VAL A 315 -5.35 0.73 2.49
CA VAL A 315 -4.35 -0.33 2.31
C VAL A 315 -3.63 -0.74 3.59
N ASP A 316 -3.55 0.14 4.60
CA ASP A 316 -2.83 -0.16 5.83
C ASP A 316 -3.32 0.69 7.02
N ASP A 317 -2.90 0.29 8.23
CA ASP A 317 -3.14 1.00 9.49
C ASP A 317 -1.94 1.89 9.82
N SER A 318 -2.18 3.14 10.19
CA SER A 318 -1.12 4.04 10.67
C SER A 318 -0.62 3.68 12.07
N GLY A 319 -1.45 3.05 12.90
CA GLY A 319 -1.18 2.66 14.28
C GLY A 319 -1.34 3.78 15.32
N TRP A 320 -1.64 5.01 14.91
CA TRP A 320 -1.77 6.19 15.79
C TRP A 320 -2.60 7.29 15.11
N ASP A 321 -2.81 8.41 15.81
CA ASP A 321 -3.70 9.50 15.36
C ASP A 321 -3.15 10.36 14.21
N PHE A 322 -2.91 9.69 13.08
CA PHE A 322 -2.34 10.23 11.86
C PHE A 322 -2.84 9.43 10.65
N ASN A 323 -2.99 10.08 9.49
CA ASN A 323 -3.33 9.40 8.24
C ASN A 323 -2.24 9.65 7.19
N TYR A 324 -2.05 8.74 6.25
CA TYR A 324 -1.05 8.90 5.18
C TYR A 324 -1.65 8.63 3.82
N ILE A 325 -1.19 9.39 2.83
CA ILE A 325 -1.27 8.98 1.43
C ILE A 325 0.04 8.29 1.04
N CYS A 326 0.01 7.35 0.10
CA CYS A 326 1.24 6.68 -0.31
C CYS A 326 1.87 7.36 -1.52
N LEU A 327 3.18 7.59 -1.47
CA LEU A 327 3.99 8.13 -2.57
C LEU A 327 5.12 7.17 -2.89
N GLU A 328 5.49 7.07 -4.16
CA GLU A 328 6.80 6.51 -4.51
C GLU A 328 7.92 7.42 -4.02
N ARG A 329 9.01 6.84 -3.51
CA ARG A 329 10.21 7.56 -3.09
C ARG A 329 10.71 8.60 -4.11
N ALA A 330 10.69 8.30 -5.41
CA ALA A 330 11.12 9.25 -6.44
C ALA A 330 10.22 10.50 -6.51
N ALA A 331 8.91 10.35 -6.25
CA ALA A 331 7.97 11.47 -6.19
C ALA A 331 8.20 12.36 -4.96
N GLU A 332 8.55 11.74 -3.83
CA GLU A 332 8.92 12.45 -2.60
C GLU A 332 10.21 13.28 -2.81
N GLU A 333 11.24 12.67 -3.41
CA GLU A 333 12.52 13.34 -3.71
C GLU A 333 12.35 14.47 -4.73
N GLU A 334 11.51 14.27 -5.74
CA GLU A 334 11.19 15.31 -6.71
C GLU A 334 10.43 16.48 -6.06
N TYR A 335 9.44 16.20 -5.20
CA TYR A 335 8.72 17.22 -4.46
C TYR A 335 9.69 18.09 -3.64
N GLU A 336 10.61 17.45 -2.90
CA GLU A 336 11.63 18.15 -2.12
C GLU A 336 12.55 18.98 -3.01
N LYS A 337 13.05 18.40 -4.10
CA LYS A 337 13.94 19.09 -5.04
C LYS A 337 13.28 20.33 -5.68
N VAL A 338 12.01 20.25 -6.03
CA VAL A 338 11.29 21.33 -6.72
C VAL A 338 10.81 22.41 -5.73
N THR A 339 10.37 22.02 -4.54
CA THR A 339 9.74 22.94 -3.58
C THR A 339 10.68 23.44 -2.49
N GLY A 340 11.81 22.77 -2.27
CA GLY A 340 12.71 22.99 -1.15
C GLY A 340 12.13 22.56 0.22
N ARG A 341 11.06 21.74 0.23
CA ARG A 341 10.40 21.25 1.45
C ARG A 341 10.23 19.74 1.40
N HIS A 342 10.55 19.07 2.50
CA HIS A 342 10.10 17.68 2.69
C HIS A 342 8.58 17.64 2.79
N PHE A 343 7.96 16.61 2.23
CA PHE A 343 6.50 16.49 2.22
C PHE A 343 5.92 16.51 3.65
N ASN A 344 6.53 15.75 4.56
CA ASN A 344 6.11 15.66 5.96
C ASN A 344 6.41 16.94 6.80
N ASP A 345 7.01 17.96 6.19
CA ASP A 345 7.22 19.28 6.80
C ASP A 345 6.34 20.39 6.17
N ASP A 346 5.68 20.12 5.04
CA ASP A 346 4.83 21.10 4.35
C ASP A 346 3.44 21.21 5.00
N LYS A 347 3.31 22.09 5.99
CA LYS A 347 2.07 22.24 6.77
C LYS A 347 0.85 22.64 5.95
N HIS A 348 1.01 23.44 4.91
CA HIS A 348 -0.11 23.79 4.03
C HIS A 348 -0.64 22.58 3.27
N LEU A 349 0.26 21.70 2.83
CA LEU A 349 -0.13 20.46 2.18
C LEU A 349 -0.79 19.49 3.18
N GLN A 350 -0.26 19.38 4.41
CA GLN A 350 -0.87 18.55 5.45
C GLN A 350 -2.27 19.02 5.83
N ASP A 351 -2.47 20.34 5.92
CA ASP A 351 -3.78 20.94 6.16
C ASP A 351 -4.76 20.59 5.04
N ASP A 352 -4.33 20.73 3.78
CA ASP A 352 -5.12 20.34 2.61
C ASP A 352 -5.48 18.84 2.65
N LEU A 353 -4.51 17.96 2.92
CA LEU A 353 -4.74 16.51 3.03
C LEU A 353 -5.73 16.16 4.15
N THR A 354 -5.63 16.81 5.30
CA THR A 354 -6.55 16.60 6.42
C THR A 354 -7.99 16.95 6.03
N LYS A 355 -8.17 18.07 5.32
CA LYS A 355 -9.49 18.48 4.79
C LYS A 355 -10.02 17.51 3.74
N ILE A 356 -9.17 17.05 2.83
CA ILE A 356 -9.54 16.10 1.78
C ILE A 356 -9.99 14.77 2.40
N ILE A 357 -9.18 14.20 3.32
CA ILE A 357 -9.49 12.93 4.00
C ILE A 357 -10.78 13.04 4.81
N GLY A 358 -11.00 14.17 5.50
CA GLY A 358 -12.25 14.42 6.23
C GLY A 358 -13.49 14.53 5.33
N ALA A 359 -13.32 14.81 4.04
CA ALA A 359 -14.42 14.88 3.06
C ALA A 359 -14.69 13.53 2.35
N LEU A 360 -13.86 12.51 2.58
CA LEU A 360 -14.01 11.21 1.95
C LEU A 360 -15.27 10.48 2.43
N LYS A 361 -15.92 9.82 1.49
CA LYS A 361 -17.03 8.89 1.73
C LYS A 361 -16.69 7.53 1.13
N VAL A 362 -17.17 6.45 1.74
CA VAL A 362 -17.02 5.10 1.18
C VAL A 362 -17.93 4.96 -0.03
N VAL A 363 -17.39 4.46 -1.13
CA VAL A 363 -18.16 4.01 -2.30
C VAL A 363 -18.65 2.59 -2.01
N ASP A 364 -19.82 2.48 -1.38
CA ASP A 364 -20.27 1.22 -0.77
C ASP A 364 -20.67 0.15 -1.78
N ASN A 365 -20.98 0.55 -3.01
CA ASN A 365 -21.22 -0.36 -4.11
C ASN A 365 -19.97 -0.63 -4.97
N ASN A 366 -18.76 -0.43 -4.44
CA ASN A 366 -17.51 -0.91 -5.04
C ASN A 366 -17.41 -2.44 -4.93
N GLY A 367 -16.97 -3.09 -6.01
CA GLY A 367 -16.79 -4.54 -6.09
C GLY A 367 -16.14 -4.98 -7.41
N PRO A 368 -15.83 -6.28 -7.58
CA PRO A 368 -15.07 -6.79 -8.73
C PRO A 368 -15.78 -6.62 -10.09
N LYS A 369 -17.10 -6.36 -10.11
CA LYS A 369 -17.87 -6.10 -11.33
C LYS A 369 -18.24 -4.63 -11.53
N ASN A 370 -17.87 -3.79 -10.56
CA ASN A 370 -18.27 -2.40 -10.42
C ASN A 370 -17.20 -1.65 -9.64
N ILE A 371 -15.96 -1.70 -10.16
CA ILE A 371 -14.76 -1.17 -9.52
C ILE A 371 -14.94 0.30 -9.12
N GLY A 372 -15.42 1.16 -10.03
CA GLY A 372 -15.69 2.56 -9.70
C GLY A 372 -17.02 2.84 -8.98
N GLY A 373 -17.79 1.83 -8.57
CA GLY A 373 -19.18 2.01 -8.09
C GLY A 373 -20.25 2.02 -9.20
N GLY A 374 -19.90 1.59 -10.41
CA GLY A 374 -20.83 1.36 -11.53
C GLY A 374 -21.38 2.61 -12.22
N GLY A 375 -22.16 2.41 -13.27
CA GLY A 375 -22.62 3.50 -14.15
C GLY A 375 -21.53 3.93 -15.14
N THR A 376 -21.58 5.18 -15.60
CA THR A 376 -20.60 5.74 -16.55
C THR A 376 -19.38 6.28 -15.79
N PRO A 377 -18.15 5.87 -16.12
CA PRO A 377 -16.94 6.46 -15.55
C PRO A 377 -16.88 7.99 -15.70
N ARG A 378 -16.50 8.70 -14.65
CA ARG A 378 -16.39 10.18 -14.66
C ARG A 378 -15.21 10.69 -15.49
N GLN A 379 -14.19 9.85 -15.62
CA GLN A 379 -13.04 10.06 -16.49
C GLN A 379 -12.96 8.92 -17.52
N PRO A 380 -12.19 9.09 -18.62
CA PRO A 380 -11.83 7.96 -19.48
C PRO A 380 -11.05 6.89 -18.70
N LEU A 381 -11.19 5.63 -19.08
CA LEU A 381 -10.30 4.56 -18.60
C LEU A 381 -8.84 4.86 -18.98
N ALA A 382 -7.89 4.24 -18.28
CA ALA A 382 -6.48 4.39 -18.62
C ALA A 382 -6.22 3.95 -20.08
N PRO A 383 -5.34 4.66 -20.83
CA PRO A 383 -4.87 4.20 -22.14
C PRO A 383 -4.11 2.86 -22.04
N PRO A 384 -3.83 2.15 -23.14
CA PRO A 384 -2.98 0.96 -23.09
C PRO A 384 -1.53 1.31 -22.67
N ILE A 385 -0.80 0.33 -22.17
CA ILE A 385 0.66 0.42 -21.97
C ILE A 385 1.37 0.04 -23.27
N GLU A 386 2.47 0.71 -23.62
CA GLU A 386 3.26 0.42 -24.85
C GLU A 386 4.67 -0.12 -24.58
N ASN A 387 5.24 0.05 -23.38
CA ASN A 387 6.65 -0.24 -23.12
C ASN A 387 6.90 -1.37 -22.14
#